data_AF-A0A955DAS2-F1
#
_entry.id   AF-A0A955DAS2-F1
#
_cell.length_a   1.000
_cell.length_b   1.000
_cell.length_c   1.000
_cell.angle_alpha   90.00
_cell.angle_beta   90.00
_cell.angle_gamma   90.00
#
_symmetry.space_group_name_H-M   'P 1'
#
loop_
_entity.id
_entity.type
_entity.pdbx_description
1 polymer ?
#
loop_
_entity_poly.entity_id
_entity_poly.type
_entity_poly.pdbx_seq_one_letter_code
_entity_poly.pdbx_strand_id
1 'polypeptide(L)'
;MNLVDILTIECVKVPLESKDKRGVIEELVDLLASAGQVASPQTLRDAVWSREQTRTTGIGHGLAIPHGKCSGLKDLAMAIGKPAGPLDFEALDSQPVRL
;
A
#
# COMPACT_ATOMS: atom_id res chain seq x y z
N MET A 1 4.63 -8.14 18.25
CA MET A 1 3.51 -7.60 17.47
C MET A 1 3.40 -8.46 16.24
N ASN A 2 2.29 -9.17 16.10
CA ASN A 2 1.97 -10.01 14.97
C ASN A 2 1.18 -9.18 13.95
N LEU A 3 1.17 -9.58 12.67
CA LEU A 3 0.35 -8.90 11.65
C LEU A 3 -1.14 -8.86 12.04
N VAL A 4 -1.62 -9.92 12.68
CA VAL A 4 -3.01 -10.03 13.13
C VAL A 4 -3.40 -9.01 14.21
N ASP A 5 -2.43 -8.33 14.81
CA ASP A 5 -2.68 -7.29 15.80
C ASP A 5 -3.06 -5.94 15.15
N ILE A 6 -2.77 -5.75 13.85
CA ILE A 6 -2.92 -4.47 13.14
C ILE A 6 -3.72 -4.56 11.83
N LEU A 7 -3.87 -5.78 11.28
CA LEU A 7 -4.61 -6.01 10.05
C LEU A 7 -6.05 -6.40 10.37
N THR A 8 -7.00 -5.61 9.88
CA THR A 8 -8.43 -5.92 9.96
C THR A 8 -8.98 -6.28 8.58
N ILE A 9 -10.14 -6.94 8.53
CA ILE A 9 -10.75 -7.39 7.26
C ILE A 9 -11.10 -6.18 6.37
N GLU A 10 -11.48 -5.06 6.99
CA GLU A 10 -11.78 -3.79 6.31
C GLU A 10 -10.55 -3.22 5.61
N CYS A 11 -9.34 -3.60 6.04
CA CYS A 11 -8.06 -3.23 5.45
C CYS A 11 -7.53 -4.24 4.43
N VAL A 12 -8.37 -5.16 3.94
CA VAL A 12 -8.02 -6.12 2.89
C VAL A 12 -8.89 -5.90 1.65
N LYS A 13 -8.27 -5.70 0.48
CA LYS A 13 -8.98 -5.54 -0.79
C LYS A 13 -8.54 -6.55 -1.85
N VAL A 14 -9.49 -7.37 -2.31
CA VAL A 14 -9.26 -8.41 -3.33
C VAL A 14 -10.49 -8.51 -4.27
N PRO A 15 -10.36 -8.22 -5.58
CA PRO A 15 -9.18 -7.63 -6.22
C PRO A 15 -9.04 -6.12 -5.94
N LEU A 16 -7.84 -5.58 -6.11
CA LEU A 16 -7.63 -4.15 -6.34
C LEU A 16 -8.25 -3.73 -7.68
N GLU A 17 -8.73 -2.49 -7.74
CA GLU A 17 -9.32 -1.90 -8.96
C GLU A 17 -8.30 -1.13 -9.79
N SER A 18 -7.30 -0.53 -9.12
CA SER A 18 -6.25 0.25 -9.76
C SER A 18 -5.33 -0.61 -10.61
N LYS A 19 -4.87 -0.05 -11.73
CA LYS A 19 -4.07 -0.76 -12.75
C LYS A 19 -2.67 -0.21 -12.92
N ASP A 20 -2.33 0.81 -12.14
CA ASP A 20 -1.01 1.42 -12.10
C ASP A 20 -0.54 1.59 -10.66
N LYS A 21 0.77 1.71 -10.50
CA LYS A 21 1.47 1.83 -9.22
C LYS A 21 0.89 2.92 -8.32
N ARG A 22 0.62 4.10 -8.87
CA ARG A 22 0.17 5.25 -8.09
C ARG A 22 -1.27 5.04 -7.61
N GLY A 23 -2.15 4.59 -8.50
CA GLY A 23 -3.52 4.23 -8.16
C GLY A 23 -3.58 3.18 -7.05
N VAL A 24 -2.72 2.15 -7.10
CA VAL A 24 -2.66 1.13 -6.03
C VAL A 24 -2.25 1.73 -4.68
N ILE A 25 -1.26 2.63 -4.66
CA ILE A 25 -0.87 3.32 -3.43
C ILE A 25 -2.03 4.15 -2.88
N GLU A 26 -2.71 4.92 -3.74
CA GLU A 26 -3.85 5.75 -3.34
C GLU A 26 -5.01 4.89 -2.81
N GLU A 27 -5.33 3.79 -3.49
CA GLU A 27 -6.38 2.84 -3.13
C GLU A 27 -6.12 2.14 -1.78
N LEU A 28 -4.87 1.75 -1.51
CA LEU A 28 -4.49 1.17 -0.21
C LEU A 28 -4.61 2.19 0.93
N VAL A 29 -4.24 3.44 0.69
CA VAL A 29 -4.42 4.51 1.69
C VAL A 29 -5.90 4.82 1.93
N ASP A 30 -6.73 4.76 0.90
CA ASP A 30 -8.19 4.96 1.02
C ASP A 30 -8.86 3.88 1.84
N LEU A 31 -8.34 2.66 1.76
CA LEU A 31 -8.80 1.55 2.58
C LEU A 31 -8.51 1.80 4.07
N LEU A 32 -7.29 2.26 4.39
CA LEU A 32 -6.90 2.66 5.75
C LEU A 32 -7.74 3.83 6.27
N ALA A 33 -8.03 4.82 5.42
CA ALA A 33 -8.85 5.95 5.75
C ALA A 33 -10.30 5.54 6.05
N SER A 34 -10.86 4.66 5.22
CA SER A 34 -12.23 4.15 5.37
C SER A 34 -12.39 3.29 6.63
N ALA A 35 -11.33 2.59 7.05
CA ALA A 35 -11.27 1.87 8.32
C ALA A 35 -11.03 2.78 9.55
N GLY A 36 -10.91 4.09 9.36
CA GLY A 36 -10.66 5.06 10.44
C GLY A 36 -9.24 5.00 11.02
N GLN A 37 -8.31 4.33 10.36
CA GLN A 37 -6.91 4.19 10.83
C GLN A 37 -6.06 5.41 10.48
N VAL A 38 -6.50 6.25 9.53
CA VAL A 38 -5.74 7.41 9.02
C VAL A 38 -6.61 8.67 9.07
N ALA A 39 -6.20 9.66 9.87
CA ALA A 39 -6.93 10.94 9.99
C ALA A 39 -6.65 11.92 8.84
N SER A 40 -5.47 11.82 8.20
CA SER A 40 -5.08 12.66 7.06
C SER A 40 -4.58 11.79 5.90
N PRO A 41 -5.49 11.26 5.06
CA PRO A 41 -5.14 10.36 3.97
C PRO A 41 -4.17 11.00 2.99
N GLN A 42 -4.34 12.29 2.68
CA GLN A 42 -3.46 12.99 1.75
C GLN A 42 -2.01 13.02 2.23
N THR A 43 -1.79 13.30 3.53
CA THR A 43 -0.43 13.31 4.09
C THR A 43 0.23 11.94 4.02
N LEU A 44 -0.54 10.86 4.21
CA LEU A 44 -0.03 9.50 4.08
C LEU A 44 0.28 9.15 2.61
N ARG A 45 -0.62 9.49 1.66
CA ARG A 45 -0.38 9.32 0.21
C ARG A 45 0.92 10.00 -0.21
N ASP A 46 1.11 11.26 0.18
CA ASP A 46 2.31 12.03 -0.15
C ASP A 46 3.57 11.40 0.44
N ALA A 47 3.50 10.92 1.70
CA ALA A 47 4.63 10.26 2.35
C ALA A 47 5.01 8.93 1.68
N VAL A 48 4.03 8.10 1.34
CA VAL A 48 4.25 6.82 0.65
C VAL A 48 4.78 7.06 -0.77
N TRP A 49 4.19 8.02 -1.49
CA TRP A 49 4.63 8.35 -2.85
C TRP A 49 6.03 8.97 -2.88
N SER A 50 6.36 9.82 -1.90
CA SER A 50 7.72 10.35 -1.73
C SER A 50 8.72 9.21 -1.50
N ARG A 51 8.37 8.23 -0.65
CA ARG A 51 9.20 7.05 -0.41
C ARG A 51 9.37 6.20 -1.67
N GLU A 52 8.31 5.95 -2.42
CA GLU A 52 8.32 5.17 -3.66
C GLU A 52 9.25 5.80 -4.72
N GLN A 53 9.23 7.13 -4.86
CA GLN A 53 10.07 7.85 -5.82
C GLN A 53 11.57 7.78 -5.53
N THR A 54 11.99 7.53 -4.27
CA THR A 54 13.42 7.36 -3.97
C THR A 54 13.98 6.06 -4.54
N ARG A 55 13.17 5.00 -4.48
CA ARG A 55 13.43 3.66 -5.01
C ARG A 55 12.15 2.86 -4.85
N THR A 56 11.82 2.09 -5.90
CA THR A 56 10.69 1.17 -5.92
C THR A 56 10.55 0.38 -4.62
N THR A 57 9.32 0.27 -4.12
CA THR A 57 8.96 -0.64 -3.03
C THR A 57 8.45 -1.98 -3.53
N GLY A 58 8.46 -2.22 -4.85
CA GLY A 58 8.38 -3.56 -5.44
C GLY A 58 9.66 -4.33 -5.11
N ILE A 59 9.62 -5.18 -4.09
CA ILE A 59 10.81 -5.86 -3.58
C ILE A 59 11.22 -7.09 -4.40
N GLY A 60 10.40 -7.46 -5.38
CA GLY A 60 10.58 -8.64 -6.23
C GLY A 60 9.72 -9.82 -5.78
N HIS A 61 9.83 -10.94 -6.49
CA HIS A 61 9.06 -12.17 -6.26
C HIS A 61 7.54 -11.95 -6.26
N GLY A 62 7.07 -10.96 -7.03
CA GLY A 62 5.66 -10.62 -7.13
C GLY A 62 5.09 -9.87 -5.92
N LEU A 63 5.92 -9.25 -5.08
CA LEU A 63 5.50 -8.51 -3.88
C LEU A 63 5.92 -7.02 -3.95
N ALA A 64 5.02 -6.13 -3.55
CA ALA A 64 5.34 -4.74 -3.22
C ALA A 64 4.94 -4.40 -1.77
N ILE A 65 5.71 -3.52 -1.13
CA ILE A 65 5.41 -3.04 0.23
C ILE A 65 5.45 -1.51 0.23
N PRO A 66 4.46 -0.83 -0.37
CA PRO A 66 4.37 0.63 -0.33
C PRO A 66 4.20 1.09 1.12
N HIS A 67 5.14 1.93 1.59
CA HIS A 67 5.17 2.41 2.98
C HIS A 67 5.63 3.86 3.04
N GLY A 68 5.25 4.56 4.10
CA GLY A 68 5.61 5.95 4.33
C GLY A 68 5.46 6.31 5.81
N LYS A 69 6.18 7.34 6.25
CA LYS A 69 6.07 7.88 7.61
C LYS A 69 5.44 9.27 7.52
N CYS A 70 4.30 9.46 8.18
CA CYS A 70 3.67 10.78 8.30
C CYS A 70 3.32 11.09 9.76
N SER A 71 3.18 12.38 10.06
CA SER A 71 2.60 12.83 11.33
C SER A 71 1.09 12.54 11.37
N GLY A 72 0.53 12.43 12.57
CA GLY A 72 -0.92 12.26 12.76
C GLY A 72 -1.42 10.81 12.80
N LEU A 73 -0.53 9.83 12.66
CA LEU A 73 -0.80 8.42 12.98
C LEU A 73 -0.39 8.14 14.43
N LYS A 74 -1.33 7.64 15.24
CA LYS A 74 -1.07 7.25 16.64
C LYS A 74 -0.38 5.90 16.74
N ASP A 75 -0.78 4.98 15.86
CA ASP A 75 -0.33 3.59 15.81
C ASP A 75 0.00 3.21 14.36
N LEU A 76 0.62 2.04 14.18
CA LEU A 76 0.89 1.48 12.85
C LEU A 76 -0.44 1.12 12.16
N ALA A 77 -0.58 1.53 10.90
CA ALA A 77 -1.71 1.20 10.05
C ALA A 77 -1.24 0.31 8.89
N MET A 78 -2.02 -0.71 8.53
CA MET A 78 -1.65 -1.69 7.49
C MET A 78 -2.86 -2.09 6.65
N ALA A 79 -2.68 -2.07 5.32
CA ALA A 79 -3.63 -2.57 4.35
C ALA A 79 -2.94 -3.58 3.42
N ILE A 80 -3.71 -4.55 2.92
CA ILE A 80 -3.26 -5.55 1.94
C ILE A 80 -4.17 -5.50 0.72
N GLY A 81 -3.56 -5.45 -0.46
CA GLY A 81 -4.26 -5.49 -1.73
C GLY A 81 -3.77 -6.65 -2.59
N LYS A 82 -4.67 -7.31 -3.31
CA LYS A 82 -4.28 -8.26 -4.36
C LYS A 82 -4.80 -7.77 -5.70
N PRO A 83 -3.95 -7.42 -6.69
CA PRO A 83 -4.43 -7.01 -8.01
C PRO A 83 -5.15 -8.17 -8.72
N ALA A 84 -6.10 -7.84 -9.59
CA ALA A 84 -6.85 -8.83 -10.40
C ALA A 84 -5.94 -9.64 -11.34
N GLY A 85 -4.80 -9.06 -11.73
CA GLY A 85 -3.78 -9.68 -12.58
C GLY A 85 -2.39 -9.16 -12.25
N PRO A 86 -1.36 -9.56 -13.01
CA PRO A 86 -0.02 -9.01 -12.87
C PRO A 86 -0.04 -7.48 -13.03
N LEU A 87 0.59 -6.77 -12.10
CA LEU A 87 0.69 -5.31 -12.09
C LEU A 87 2.14 -4.88 -12.29
N ASP A 88 2.40 -3.96 -13.21
CA ASP A 88 3.72 -3.33 -13.29
C ASP A 88 3.88 -2.34 -12.13
N PHE A 89 4.78 -2.66 -11.21
CA PHE A 89 5.16 -1.83 -10.08
C PHE A 89 6.64 -1.43 -10.16
N GLU A 90 7.28 -1.61 -11.32
CA GLU A 90 8.72 -1.40 -11.51
C GLU A 90 9.55 -2.07 -10.40
N ALA A 91 9.28 -3.34 -10.12
CA ALA A 91 9.94 -4.08 -9.05
C ALA A 91 11.44 -4.27 -9.31
N LEU A 92 12.22 -4.52 -8.26
CA LEU A 92 13.69 -4.66 -8.34
C LEU A 92 14.17 -5.78 -9.26
N ASP A 93 13.39 -6.85 -9.40
CA ASP A 93 13.68 -7.99 -10.27
C ASP A 93 12.99 -7.88 -11.65
N SER A 94 12.39 -6.72 -11.93
CA SER A 94 11.60 -6.44 -13.15
C SER A 94 10.41 -7.39 -13.37
N GLN A 95 9.98 -8.12 -12.33
CA GLN A 95 8.79 -8.97 -12.40
C GLN A 95 7.54 -8.20 -11.97
N PRO A 96 6.36 -8.52 -12.55
CA PRO A 96 5.12 -7.89 -12.13
C PRO A 96 4.73 -8.34 -10.71
N VAL A 97 4.06 -7.44 -10.00
CA VAL A 97 3.54 -7.65 -8.65
C VAL A 97 2.18 -8.34 -8.70
N ARG A 98 1.95 -9.20 -7.71
CA ARG A 98 0.70 -9.95 -7.48
C ARG A 98 0.19 -9.82 -6.05
N LEU A 99 0.94 -9.14 -5.17
CA LEU A 99 0.60 -8.84 -3.78
C LEU A 99 1.25 -7.52 -3.35
#